data_AF-A0A7J3M7X5-F1
#
_entry.id   AF-A0A7J3M7X5-F1
#
_cell.length_a   1.000
_cell.length_b   1.000
_cell.length_c   1.000
_cell.angle_alpha   90.00
_cell.angle_beta   90.00
_cell.angle_gamma   90.00
#
_symmetry.space_group_name_H-M   'P 1'
#
loop_
_entity.id
_entity.type
_entity.pdbx_description
1 polymer ?
#
loop_
_entity_poly.entity_id
_entity_poly.type
_entity_poly.pdbx_seq_one_letter_code
_entity_poly.pdbx_strand_id
1 'polypeptide(L)'
;MADTILEFAKNKNVKLIITIGGYRKDVVDTPQVLASATSPETLRKALEAGSLSSPSGSPIVGAAGLMLGLAKLKDIEGICLLGETPGYIPDPRPAKSILTVLMRMLNLKLDLSDLDKEIHRIAQIEEQMRKIEEQRRATEREIRRMEEEKISYIG
;
A
#
# COMPACT_ATOMS: atom_id res chain seq x y z
N MET A 1 14.15 -1.22 20.90
CA MET A 1 12.95 -1.94 20.44
C MET A 1 13.26 -2.84 19.23
N ALA A 2 13.62 -2.31 18.06
CA ALA A 2 13.92 -3.15 16.88
C ALA A 2 15.02 -4.20 17.15
N ASP A 3 16.11 -3.77 17.77
CA ASP A 3 17.20 -4.66 18.19
C ASP A 3 16.73 -5.78 19.13
N THR A 4 15.95 -5.45 20.16
CA THR A 4 15.34 -6.40 21.11
C THR A 4 14.46 -7.45 20.42
N ILE A 5 13.66 -7.04 19.41
CA ILE A 5 12.82 -7.97 18.63
C ILE A 5 13.70 -8.93 17.82
N LEU A 6 14.78 -8.43 17.21
CA LEU A 6 15.71 -9.25 16.44
C LEU A 6 16.51 -10.21 17.32
N GLU A 7 16.90 -9.80 18.52
CA GLU A 7 17.52 -10.71 19.50
C GLU A 7 16.58 -11.83 19.91
N PHE A 8 15.31 -11.50 20.19
CA PHE A 8 14.29 -12.50 20.44
C PHE A 8 14.14 -13.46 19.25
N ALA A 9 14.03 -12.94 18.03
CA ALA A 9 13.92 -13.74 16.81
C ALA A 9 15.14 -14.66 16.60
N LYS A 10 16.35 -14.14 16.85
CA LYS A 10 17.60 -14.90 16.77
C LYS A 10 17.62 -16.04 17.78
N ASN A 11 17.22 -15.79 19.03
CA ASN A 11 17.11 -16.81 20.08
C ASN A 11 16.07 -17.90 19.76
N LYS A 12 15.13 -17.62 18.86
CA LYS A 12 14.14 -18.57 18.35
C LYS A 12 14.53 -19.21 17.01
N ASN A 13 15.76 -18.99 16.53
CA ASN A 13 16.25 -19.51 15.25
C ASN A 13 15.39 -19.09 14.04
N VAL A 14 14.80 -17.89 14.09
CA VAL A 14 14.09 -17.32 12.94
C VAL A 14 15.07 -17.12 11.80
N LYS A 15 14.72 -17.61 10.60
CA LYS A 15 15.57 -17.51 9.41
C LYS A 15 15.31 -16.27 8.55
N LEU A 16 14.07 -15.76 8.60
CA LEU A 16 13.61 -14.68 7.74
C LEU A 16 12.77 -13.68 8.54
N ILE A 17 13.13 -12.40 8.43
CA ILE A 17 12.35 -11.26 8.92
C ILE A 17 11.64 -10.61 7.73
N ILE A 18 10.33 -10.44 7.84
CA ILE A 18 9.53 -9.76 6.83
C ILE A 18 8.94 -8.50 7.46
N THR A 19 9.23 -7.35 6.88
CA THR A 19 8.59 -6.08 7.24
C THR A 19 7.63 -5.67 6.14
N ILE A 20 6.54 -5.01 6.54
CA ILE A 20 5.47 -4.59 5.64
C ILE A 20 5.18 -3.12 5.88
N GLY A 21 4.90 -2.37 4.83
CA GLY A 21 4.52 -0.96 4.93
C GLY A 21 3.83 -0.43 3.68
N GLY A 22 3.62 0.88 3.64
CA GLY A 22 3.09 1.59 2.48
C GLY A 22 4.20 2.34 1.74
N TYR A 23 4.09 2.38 0.41
CA TYR A 23 4.88 3.25 -0.45
C TYR A 23 3.97 4.31 -1.06
N ARG A 24 4.20 5.59 -0.74
CA ARG A 24 3.32 6.66 -1.20
C ARG A 24 3.47 6.87 -2.70
N LYS A 25 2.39 6.65 -3.45
CA LYS A 25 2.33 6.87 -4.90
C LYS A 25 0.87 7.06 -5.30
N ASP A 26 0.65 7.81 -6.36
CA ASP A 26 -0.67 7.85 -7.01
C ASP A 26 -0.94 6.50 -7.66
N VAL A 27 -1.92 5.78 -7.11
CA VAL A 27 -2.32 4.45 -7.58
C VAL A 27 -3.47 4.60 -8.55
N VAL A 28 -3.26 4.19 -9.80
CA VAL A 28 -4.30 4.23 -10.84
C VAL A 28 -5.06 2.90 -10.92
N ASP A 29 -4.36 1.78 -10.76
CA ASP A 29 -4.91 0.42 -10.91
C ASP A 29 -4.71 -0.42 -9.63
N THR A 30 -4.36 -1.70 -9.78
CA THR A 30 -4.01 -2.58 -8.67
C THR A 30 -2.68 -2.13 -8.05
N PRO A 31 -2.63 -1.85 -6.74
CA PRO A 31 -1.41 -1.46 -6.06
C PRO A 31 -0.29 -2.46 -6.29
N GLN A 32 0.86 -2.00 -6.76
CA GLN A 32 2.06 -2.83 -6.85
C GLN A 32 2.70 -3.02 -5.47
N VAL A 33 3.52 -4.05 -5.34
CA VAL A 33 4.32 -4.30 -4.14
C VAL A 33 5.78 -4.14 -4.49
N LEU A 34 6.46 -3.21 -3.82
CA LEU A 34 7.89 -2.99 -3.95
C LEU A 34 8.65 -3.81 -2.90
N ALA A 35 9.75 -4.42 -3.29
CA ALA A 35 10.55 -5.30 -2.45
C ALA A 35 12.00 -4.80 -2.31
N SER A 36 12.53 -4.91 -1.10
CA SER A 36 13.95 -4.73 -0.80
C SER A 36 14.40 -5.79 0.19
N ALA A 37 15.49 -6.50 -0.11
CA ALA A 37 15.96 -7.61 0.71
C ALA A 37 17.42 -7.45 1.13
N THR A 38 17.82 -8.20 2.15
CA THR A 38 19.21 -8.26 2.62
C THR A 38 20.08 -9.21 1.79
N SER A 39 19.47 -10.13 1.02
CA SER A 39 20.15 -11.07 0.13
C SER A 39 19.50 -11.10 -1.28
N PRO A 40 20.29 -11.35 -2.36
CA PRO A 40 19.75 -11.50 -3.71
C PRO A 40 18.76 -12.67 -3.83
N GLU A 41 18.99 -13.76 -3.11
CA GLU A 41 18.10 -14.93 -3.13
C GLU A 41 16.71 -14.59 -2.56
N THR A 42 16.66 -13.92 -1.41
CA THR A 42 15.39 -13.51 -0.80
C THR A 42 14.66 -12.49 -1.67
N LEU A 43 15.37 -11.56 -2.31
CA LEU A 43 14.76 -10.65 -3.28
C LEU A 43 14.13 -11.42 -4.46
N ARG A 44 14.87 -12.38 -5.03
CA ARG A 44 14.37 -13.20 -6.15
C ARG A 44 13.06 -13.91 -5.81
N LYS A 45 12.95 -14.50 -4.61
CA LYS A 45 11.71 -15.16 -4.15
C LYS A 45 10.50 -14.22 -4.17
N ALA A 46 10.68 -12.96 -3.77
CA ALA A 46 9.60 -11.99 -3.79
C ALA A 46 9.25 -11.54 -5.22
N LEU A 47 10.25 -11.35 -6.08
CA LEU A 47 10.03 -11.03 -7.50
C LEU A 47 9.26 -12.14 -8.22
N GLU A 48 9.65 -13.40 -8.01
CA GLU A 48 8.92 -14.58 -8.52
C GLU A 48 7.49 -14.68 -7.97
N ALA A 49 7.25 -14.18 -6.75
CA ALA A 49 5.92 -14.09 -6.15
C ALA A 49 5.08 -12.91 -6.70
N GLY A 50 5.68 -12.00 -7.47
CA GLY A 50 4.99 -10.90 -8.15
C GLY A 50 5.21 -9.51 -7.54
N SER A 51 6.24 -9.32 -6.69
CA SER A 51 6.70 -7.98 -6.32
C SER A 51 7.59 -7.36 -7.40
N LEU A 52 7.80 -6.05 -7.33
CA LEU A 52 8.79 -5.30 -8.09
C LEU A 52 9.99 -4.95 -7.20
N SER A 53 11.18 -4.79 -7.78
CA SER A 53 12.31 -4.27 -7.00
C SER A 53 12.07 -2.80 -6.65
N SER A 54 12.34 -2.42 -5.40
CA SER A 54 12.35 -1.01 -5.02
C SER A 54 13.40 -0.24 -5.82
N PRO A 55 13.14 1.04 -6.18
CA PRO A 55 14.12 1.85 -6.88
C PRO A 55 15.36 2.07 -6.02
N SER A 56 16.54 1.98 -6.64
CA SER A 56 17.83 2.22 -5.98
C SER A 56 17.85 3.57 -5.27
N GLY A 57 18.36 3.58 -4.04
CA GLY A 57 18.44 4.79 -3.22
C GLY A 57 17.13 5.21 -2.53
N SER A 58 16.02 4.49 -2.73
CA SER A 58 14.77 4.74 -2.00
C SER A 58 14.93 4.30 -0.53
N PRO A 59 14.89 5.23 0.44
CA PRO A 59 15.03 4.85 1.84
C PRO A 59 13.76 4.17 2.34
N ILE A 60 13.93 3.14 3.17
CA ILE A 60 12.83 2.57 3.96
C ILE A 60 12.91 3.22 5.34
N VAL A 61 11.88 3.98 5.70
CA VAL A 61 11.89 4.82 6.92
C VAL A 61 11.22 4.08 8.08
N GLY A 62 11.67 4.37 9.31
CA GLY A 62 11.06 3.90 10.55
C GLY A 62 11.40 2.45 10.89
N ALA A 63 10.49 1.79 11.61
CA ALA A 63 10.72 0.45 12.13
C ALA A 63 11.01 -0.58 11.02
N ALA A 64 10.35 -0.47 9.86
CA ALA A 64 10.56 -1.40 8.74
C ALA A 64 12.01 -1.37 8.22
N GLY A 65 12.57 -0.17 8.06
CA GLY A 65 13.95 0.01 7.60
C GLY A 65 14.97 -0.38 8.65
N LEU A 66 14.75 0.04 9.91
CA LEU A 66 15.62 -0.32 11.04
C LEU A 66 15.68 -1.83 11.25
N MET A 67 14.54 -2.51 11.22
CA MET A 67 14.48 -3.97 11.34
C MET A 67 15.25 -4.66 10.20
N LEU A 68 15.08 -4.20 8.95
CA LEU A 68 15.77 -4.78 7.80
C LEU A 68 17.29 -4.56 7.87
N GLY A 69 17.72 -3.34 8.21
CA GLY A 69 19.14 -2.99 8.35
C GLY A 69 19.82 -3.75 9.49
N LEU A 70 19.18 -3.82 10.66
CA LEU A 70 19.70 -4.56 11.81
C LEU A 70 19.67 -6.08 11.60
N ALA A 71 18.66 -6.62 10.89
CA ALA A 71 18.62 -8.03 10.54
C ALA A 71 19.85 -8.44 9.72
N LYS A 72 20.23 -7.61 8.74
CA LYS A 72 21.47 -7.81 7.96
C LYS A 72 22.72 -7.82 8.85
N LEU A 73 22.83 -6.89 9.79
CA LEU A 73 23.98 -6.81 10.72
C LEU A 73 24.06 -7.99 11.69
N LYS A 74 22.97 -8.73 11.89
CA LYS A 74 22.90 -9.90 12.77
C LYS A 74 22.89 -11.24 12.01
N ASP A 75 23.17 -11.21 10.71
CA ASP A 75 23.16 -12.37 9.79
C ASP A 75 21.80 -13.07 9.71
N ILE A 76 20.71 -12.31 9.74
CA ILE A 76 19.35 -12.80 9.56
C ILE A 76 18.84 -12.34 8.19
N GLU A 77 18.27 -13.24 7.39
CA GLU A 77 17.66 -12.84 6.13
C GLU A 77 16.48 -11.90 6.39
N GLY A 78 16.34 -10.91 5.54
CA GLY A 78 15.35 -9.86 5.73
C GLY A 78 14.78 -9.42 4.39
N ILE A 79 13.48 -9.12 4.38
CA ILE A 79 12.82 -8.46 3.26
C ILE A 79 11.80 -7.43 3.76
N CYS A 80 11.70 -6.33 3.04
CA CYS A 80 10.66 -5.33 3.22
C CYS A 80 9.76 -5.34 1.98
N LEU A 81 8.44 -5.43 2.20
CA LEU A 81 7.41 -5.32 1.18
C LEU A 81 6.61 -4.03 1.41
N LEU A 82 6.57 -3.16 0.41
CA LEU A 82 5.84 -1.90 0.48
C LEU A 82 4.74 -1.89 -0.59
N GLY A 83 3.48 -1.86 -0.15
CA GLY A 83 2.33 -1.73 -1.06
C GLY A 83 2.16 -0.27 -1.48
N GLU A 84 2.01 -0.01 -2.76
CA GLU A 84 1.71 1.33 -3.27
C GLU A 84 0.39 1.84 -2.66
N THR A 85 0.37 3.07 -2.17
CA THR A 85 -0.83 3.65 -1.56
C THR A 85 -0.84 5.17 -1.72
N PRO A 86 -2.02 5.81 -1.87
CA PRO A 86 -2.12 7.27 -1.82
C PRO A 86 -1.64 7.83 -0.45
N GLY A 87 -1.77 7.03 0.61
CA GLY A 87 -1.26 7.31 1.95
C GLY A 87 -2.08 8.33 2.76
N TYR A 88 -3.15 8.90 2.20
CA TYR A 88 -4.03 9.85 2.89
C TYR A 88 -5.43 9.29 3.20
N ILE A 89 -5.77 8.12 2.68
CA ILE A 89 -7.03 7.39 2.96
C ILE A 89 -6.68 5.94 3.32
N PRO A 90 -7.35 5.32 4.31
CA PRO A 90 -7.25 3.89 4.55
C PRO A 90 -7.71 3.10 3.32
N ASP A 91 -6.78 2.39 2.68
CA ASP A 91 -7.03 1.58 1.50
C ASP A 91 -6.66 0.12 1.79
N PRO A 92 -7.58 -0.86 1.70
CA PRO A 92 -7.29 -2.28 1.90
C PRO A 92 -6.61 -2.95 0.69
N ARG A 93 -6.65 -2.34 -0.51
CA ARG A 93 -6.06 -2.93 -1.73
C ARG A 93 -4.55 -3.18 -1.60
N PRO A 94 -3.73 -2.25 -1.06
CA PRO A 94 -2.29 -2.48 -0.88
C PRO A 94 -2.01 -3.63 0.09
N ALA A 95 -2.81 -3.77 1.15
CA ALA A 95 -2.71 -4.90 2.08
C ALA A 95 -3.01 -6.23 1.36
N LYS A 96 -4.04 -6.27 0.51
CA LYS A 96 -4.37 -7.44 -0.30
C LYS A 96 -3.23 -7.82 -1.25
N SER A 97 -2.63 -6.84 -1.94
CA SER A 97 -1.50 -7.06 -2.83
C SER A 97 -0.30 -7.65 -2.08
N ILE A 98 0.04 -7.13 -0.91
CA ILE A 98 1.14 -7.65 -0.08
C ILE A 98 0.84 -9.08 0.39
N LEU A 99 -0.37 -9.36 0.87
CA LEU A 99 -0.78 -10.70 1.28
C LEU A 99 -0.70 -11.69 0.11
N THR A 100 -1.06 -11.28 -1.10
CA THR A 100 -0.94 -12.11 -2.31
C THR A 100 0.52 -12.48 -2.61
N VAL A 101 1.44 -11.54 -2.48
CA VAL A 101 2.89 -11.80 -2.62
C VAL A 101 3.37 -12.75 -1.52
N LEU A 102 2.98 -12.52 -0.27
CA LEU A 102 3.38 -13.37 0.86
C LEU A 102 2.85 -14.80 0.72
N MET A 103 1.60 -14.96 0.29
CA MET A 103 1.01 -16.28 0.06
C MET A 103 1.82 -17.08 -0.96
N ARG A 104 2.25 -16.45 -2.05
CA ARG A 104 3.08 -17.09 -3.08
C ARG A 104 4.49 -17.35 -2.59
N MET A 105 5.13 -16.36 -1.97
CA MET A 105 6.51 -16.43 -1.49
C MET A 105 6.70 -17.49 -0.38
N LEU A 106 5.70 -17.64 0.50
CA LEU A 106 5.75 -18.54 1.66
C LEU A 106 4.89 -19.79 1.49
N ASN A 107 4.25 -19.97 0.33
CA ASN A 107 3.31 -21.05 0.04
C ASN A 107 2.19 -21.18 1.09
N LEU A 108 1.60 -20.05 1.49
CA LEU A 108 0.50 -19.98 2.44
C LEU A 108 -0.85 -20.00 1.74
N LYS A 109 -1.84 -20.63 2.39
CA LYS A 109 -3.25 -20.59 1.99
C LYS A 109 -4.01 -19.72 2.98
N LEU A 110 -4.38 -18.52 2.55
CA LEU A 110 -5.19 -17.58 3.31
C LEU A 110 -6.48 -17.32 2.54
N ASP A 111 -7.59 -17.20 3.27
CA ASP A 111 -8.84 -16.68 2.72
C ASP A 111 -8.85 -15.15 2.84
N LEU A 112 -8.98 -14.46 1.72
CA LEU A 112 -9.01 -12.99 1.63
C LEU A 112 -10.42 -12.45 1.38
N SER A 113 -11.46 -13.29 1.49
CA SER A 113 -12.86 -12.92 1.18
C SER A 113 -13.36 -11.72 1.97
N ASP A 114 -12.99 -11.57 3.23
CA ASP A 114 -13.41 -10.41 4.03
C ASP A 114 -12.71 -9.12 3.61
N LEU A 115 -11.46 -9.21 3.17
CA LEU A 115 -10.73 -8.08 2.59
C LEU A 115 -11.37 -7.65 1.26
N ASP A 116 -11.86 -8.62 0.49
CA ASP A 116 -12.62 -8.36 -0.74
C ASP A 116 -13.93 -7.63 -0.47
N LYS A 117 -14.70 -8.06 0.54
CA LYS A 117 -15.92 -7.35 0.95
C LYS A 117 -15.63 -5.90 1.33
N GLU A 118 -14.53 -5.64 2.04
CA GLU A 118 -14.15 -4.29 2.44
C GLU A 118 -13.73 -3.43 1.23
N ILE A 119 -12.96 -3.99 0.30
CA ILE A 119 -12.61 -3.31 -0.97
C ILE A 119 -13.87 -2.92 -1.75
N HIS A 120 -14.85 -3.83 -1.86
CA HIS A 120 -16.12 -3.54 -2.54
C HIS A 120 -16.93 -2.46 -1.83
N ARG A 121 -16.98 -2.50 -0.49
CA ARG A 121 -17.68 -1.47 0.30
C ARG A 121 -17.07 -0.08 0.06
N ILE A 122 -15.74 0.03 0.11
CA ILE A 122 -15.06 1.31 -0.12
C ILE A 122 -15.30 1.81 -1.54
N ALA A 123 -15.24 0.94 -2.54
CA ALA A 123 -15.54 1.31 -3.93
C ALA A 123 -16.98 1.84 -4.10
N GLN A 124 -17.97 1.27 -3.39
CA GLN A 124 -19.34 1.79 -3.40
C GLN A 124 -19.44 3.18 -2.77
N ILE A 125 -18.71 3.43 -1.67
CA ILE A 125 -18.66 4.74 -1.02
C ILE A 125 -18.00 5.77 -1.94
N GLU A 126 -16.87 5.41 -2.57
CA GLU A 126 -16.18 6.27 -3.54
C GLU A 126 -17.09 6.67 -4.71
N GLU A 127 -17.86 5.72 -5.24
CA GLU A 127 -18.81 5.96 -6.32
C GLU A 127 -19.98 6.87 -5.89
N GLN A 128 -20.51 6.67 -4.69
CA GLN A 128 -21.55 7.55 -4.12
C GLN A 128 -21.04 8.98 -3.93
N MET A 129 -19.83 9.14 -3.41
CA MET A 129 -19.20 10.44 -3.22
C MET A 129 -18.97 11.15 -4.55
N ARG A 130 -18.54 10.41 -5.59
CA ARG A 130 -18.36 10.96 -6.94
C ARG A 130 -19.66 11.53 -7.51
N LYS A 131 -20.78 10.80 -7.36
CA LYS A 131 -22.11 11.26 -7.79
C LYS A 131 -22.56 12.52 -7.04
N ILE A 132 -22.34 12.57 -5.73
CA ILE A 132 -22.68 13.74 -4.92
C ILE A 132 -21.89 14.97 -5.38
N GLU A 133 -20.60 14.79 -5.67
CA GLU A 133 -19.75 15.89 -6.13
C GLU A 133 -20.13 16.38 -7.54
N GLU A 134 -20.49 15.46 -8.44
CA GLU A 134 -21.00 15.80 -9.78
C GLU A 134 -22.32 16.58 -9.70
N GLN A 135 -23.26 16.13 -8.88
CA GLN A 135 -24.53 16.83 -8.65
C GLN A 135 -24.30 18.23 -8.10
N ARG A 136 -23.44 18.36 -7.08
CA ARG A 136 -23.10 19.66 -6.49
C ARG A 136 -22.50 20.61 -7.52
N ARG A 137 -21.56 20.14 -8.34
CA ARG A 137 -20.96 20.94 -9.43
C ARG A 137 -21.99 21.34 -10.49
N ALA A 138 -22.95 20.47 -10.81
CA ALA A 138 -24.03 20.79 -11.74
C ALA A 138 -24.95 21.89 -11.18
N THR A 139 -25.35 21.77 -9.91
CA THR A 139 -26.16 22.78 -9.21
C THR A 139 -25.43 24.11 -9.11
N GLU A 140 -24.14 24.12 -8.76
CA GLU A 140 -23.33 25.35 -8.70
C GLU A 140 -23.23 26.05 -10.07
N ARG A 141 -23.13 25.29 -11.17
CA ARG A 141 -23.14 25.84 -12.54
C ARG A 141 -24.49 26.42 -12.92
N GLU A 142 -25.58 25.76 -12.55
CA GLU A 142 -26.94 26.22 -12.84
C GLU A 142 -27.28 27.52 -12.09
N ILE A 143 -26.88 27.61 -10.80
CA ILE A 143 -27.01 28.84 -10.01
C ILE A 143 -26.24 30.00 -10.66
N ARG A 144 -24.97 29.80 -11.02
CA ARG A 144 -24.16 30.85 -11.69
C ARG A 144 -24.79 31.32 -13.00
N ARG A 145 -25.30 30.40 -13.82
CA ARG A 145 -25.96 30.75 -15.08
C ARG A 145 -27.21 31.60 -14.85
N MET A 146 -28.05 31.24 -13.86
CA MET A 146 -29.24 32.03 -13.52
C MET A 146 -28.88 33.43 -12.99
N GLU A 147 -27.78 33.56 -12.25
CA GLU A 147 -27.27 34.86 -11.78
C GLU A 147 -26.76 35.73 -12.95
N GLU A 148 -26.01 35.17 -13.89
CA GLU A 148 -25.55 35.85 -15.11
C GLU A 148 -26.71 36.31 -15.99
N GLU A 149 -27.72 35.46 -16.21
CA GLU A 149 -28.93 35.80 -16.97
C GLU A 149 -29.73 36.92 -16.30
N LYS A 150 -29.80 36.94 -14.96
CA LYS A 150 -30.43 38.04 -14.20
C LYS A 150 -29.67 39.35 -14.36
N ILE A 151 -28.34 39.35 -14.26
CA ILE A 151 -27.51 40.56 -14.39
C ILE A 151 -27.61 41.13 -15.81
N SER A 152 -27.65 40.28 -16.84
CA SER A 152 -27.79 40.71 -18.24
C SER A 152 -29.15 41.34 -18.56
N TYR A 153 -30.20 41.08 -17.77
CA TYR A 153 -31.55 41.60 -18.00
C TYR A 153 -31.77 43.02 -17.46
N ILE A 154 -30.83 43.52 -16.64
CA ILE A 154 -30.91 44.83 -15.97
C ILE A 154 -29.99 45.89 -16.61
N GLY A 155 -29.33 45.54 -17.72
CA GLY A 155 -28.41 46.40 -18.47
C GLY A 155 -28.99 46.89 -19.80
#